data_AF-A0A1F6H8T6-F1
#
_entry.id   AF-A0A1F6H8T6-F1
#
_cell.length_a   1.000
_cell.length_b   1.000
_cell.length_c   1.000
_cell.angle_alpha   90.00
_cell.angle_beta   90.00
_cell.angle_gamma   90.00
#
_symmetry.space_group_name_H-M   'P 1'
#
loop_
_entity.id
_entity.type
_entity.pdbx_description
1 polymer ?
#
loop_
_entity_poly.entity_id
_entity_poly.type
_entity_poly.pdbx_seq_one_letter_code
_entity_poly.pdbx_strand_id
1 'polypeptide(L)'
;MDSIKNLSTQLIKNYLNWIRHCASQISLADRGIFPSYWFYPYQVIIFKNSIDDLAIILKRKVSGKTDKITVRNYEDRIEKSAFPNLAYEKNPPMVNVPDNVHDSSIQSLTIDLNGINPFLVLGFGCEFRLMDIRVEAKAQGYPLEYEFLWFLTFPNIKYLVKENAEWKAESDFWGRINHILTVGMDNFFDKNLGRKTVQTVLSYLERIKTELNLLISRQDLAEQQLQDFLEKYYFLLFNGKPIVKKSRELGIYKTDFTLLLKDGSIILIEIQLNNDPIIADNKPSQGFREAITQVNEWFDWIERNDLKNLKKYSGKIIIGRNTDYILHKDKIDLIVSKLKYPIKIETYDDLNNNVDMLKEAISALIK
;
A
#
# COMPACT_ATOMS: atom_id res chain seq x y z
N MET A 1 31.42 17.23 -11.16
CA MET A 1 30.85 16.03 -10.51
C MET A 1 30.46 16.44 -9.11
N ASP A 2 29.17 16.34 -8.78
CA ASP A 2 28.75 16.55 -7.40
C ASP A 2 29.38 15.48 -6.51
N SER A 3 29.98 15.90 -5.39
CA SER A 3 30.50 14.95 -4.43
C SER A 3 29.37 14.04 -3.94
N ILE A 4 29.65 12.74 -3.76
CA ILE A 4 28.69 11.77 -3.19
C ILE A 4 28.01 12.35 -1.94
N LYS A 5 28.77 13.08 -1.11
CA LYS A 5 28.27 13.84 0.04
C LYS A 5 27.09 14.77 -0.30
N ASN A 6 27.21 15.58 -1.35
CA ASN A 6 26.17 16.54 -1.75
C ASN A 6 24.93 15.80 -2.25
N LEU A 7 25.12 14.77 -3.08
CA LEU A 7 24.03 13.96 -3.63
C LEU A 7 23.25 13.25 -2.52
N SER A 8 23.93 12.62 -1.57
CA SER A 8 23.28 11.97 -0.43
C SER A 8 22.54 12.97 0.46
N THR A 9 23.11 14.15 0.68
CA THR A 9 22.45 15.22 1.46
C THR A 9 21.16 15.68 0.78
N GLN A 10 21.18 15.88 -0.54
CA GLN A 10 20.01 16.28 -1.31
C GLN A 10 18.94 15.19 -1.33
N LEU A 11 19.34 13.94 -1.55
CA LEU A 11 18.43 12.80 -1.52
C LEU A 11 17.68 12.70 -0.19
N ILE A 12 18.39 12.77 0.94
CA ILE A 12 17.76 12.69 2.28
C ILE A 12 16.78 13.85 2.50
N LYS A 13 17.16 15.08 2.13
CA LYS A 13 16.29 16.25 2.27
C LYS A 13 15.00 16.09 1.47
N ASN A 14 15.11 15.68 0.21
CA ASN A 14 13.96 15.53 -0.67
C ASN A 14 13.02 14.43 -0.16
N TYR A 15 13.57 13.29 0.25
CA TYR A 15 12.81 12.19 0.83
C TYR A 15 12.03 12.62 2.09
N LEU A 16 12.71 13.20 3.09
CA LEU A 16 12.07 13.58 4.35
C LEU A 16 11.06 14.72 4.19
N ASN A 17 11.31 15.65 3.28
CA ASN A 17 10.35 16.71 2.96
C ASN A 17 9.07 16.15 2.35
N TRP A 18 9.19 15.19 1.43
CA TRP A 18 8.04 14.53 0.83
C TRP A 18 7.22 13.75 1.86
N ILE A 19 7.88 12.92 2.68
CA ILE A 19 7.22 12.20 3.78
C ILE A 19 6.43 13.17 4.68
N ARG A 20 7.04 14.30 5.06
CA ARG A 20 6.37 15.32 5.90
C ARG A 20 5.23 16.03 5.19
N HIS A 21 5.35 16.29 3.88
CA HIS A 21 4.27 16.85 3.09
C HIS A 21 3.05 15.92 3.12
N CYS A 22 3.25 14.63 2.85
CA CYS A 22 2.18 13.64 2.92
C CYS A 22 1.62 13.48 4.35
N ALA A 23 2.50 13.42 5.36
CA ALA A 23 2.11 13.31 6.76
C ALA A 23 1.38 14.54 7.31
N SER A 24 1.52 15.70 6.68
CA SER A 24 0.80 16.92 7.07
C SER A 24 -0.72 16.79 6.90
N GLN A 25 -1.17 15.86 6.04
CA GLN A 25 -2.58 15.54 5.82
C GLN A 25 -3.18 14.65 6.91
N ILE A 26 -2.35 14.08 7.80
CA ILE A 26 -2.79 13.23 8.92
C ILE A 26 -3.23 14.11 10.09
N SER A 27 -4.43 13.83 10.60
CA SER A 27 -5.01 14.54 11.74
C SER A 27 -4.10 14.43 12.97
N LEU A 28 -4.06 15.47 13.80
CA LEU A 28 -3.22 15.48 15.01
C LEU A 28 -3.52 14.31 15.95
N ALA A 29 -4.78 13.89 16.04
CA ALA A 29 -5.23 12.78 16.88
C ALA A 29 -4.62 11.44 16.46
N ASP A 30 -4.37 11.26 15.17
CA ASP A 30 -3.91 9.98 14.62
C ASP A 30 -2.38 9.85 14.56
N ARG A 31 -1.64 10.96 14.76
CA ARG A 31 -0.16 10.99 14.60
C ARG A 31 0.58 10.06 15.56
N GLY A 32 -0.02 9.71 16.70
CA GLY A 32 0.57 8.80 17.69
C GLY A 32 0.77 7.37 17.19
N ILE A 33 0.14 7.02 16.05
CA ILE A 33 0.19 5.68 15.45
C ILE A 33 1.31 5.56 14.41
N PHE A 34 1.92 6.69 14.02
CA PHE A 34 2.89 6.74 12.93
C PHE A 34 4.31 7.05 13.43
N PRO A 35 5.35 6.68 12.66
CA PRO A 35 6.72 6.96 13.04
C PRO A 35 6.97 8.45 13.27
N SER A 36 7.61 8.77 14.38
CA SER A 36 7.81 10.16 14.79
C SER A 36 8.62 10.99 13.79
N TYR A 37 9.50 10.38 12.99
CA TYR A 37 10.27 11.08 11.95
C TYR A 37 9.42 11.63 10.80
N TRP A 38 8.16 11.19 10.67
CA TRP A 38 7.24 11.69 9.65
C TRP A 38 6.78 13.12 9.90
N PHE A 39 6.86 13.60 11.15
CA PHE A 39 6.21 14.86 11.54
C PHE A 39 7.19 15.93 12.00
N TYR A 40 8.44 15.56 12.31
CA TYR A 40 9.38 16.47 12.94
C TYR A 40 10.74 16.48 12.22
N PRO A 41 11.49 17.59 12.29
CA PRO A 41 12.89 17.64 11.89
C PRO A 41 13.80 16.87 12.85
N TYR A 42 14.84 16.24 12.31
CA TYR A 42 15.80 15.41 13.05
C TYR A 42 17.25 15.85 12.84
N GLN A 43 18.09 15.46 13.79
CA GLN A 43 19.53 15.40 13.60
C GLN A 43 19.87 14.17 12.75
N VAL A 44 20.37 14.39 11.55
CA VAL A 44 20.81 13.35 10.60
C VAL A 44 22.32 13.25 10.65
N ILE A 45 22.86 12.06 10.85
CA ILE A 45 24.30 11.80 10.79
C ILE A 45 24.57 10.88 9.61
N ILE A 46 25.37 11.36 8.65
CA ILE A 46 25.86 10.57 7.52
C ILE A 46 27.30 10.16 7.82
N PHE A 47 27.53 8.88 8.07
CA PHE A 47 28.85 8.28 8.17
C PHE A 47 29.35 8.00 6.78
N LYS A 48 30.64 8.25 6.53
CA LYS A 48 31.30 7.99 5.26
C LYS A 48 32.68 7.38 5.51
N ASN A 49 33.10 6.37 4.75
CA ASN A 49 34.47 5.85 4.83
C ASN A 49 35.34 6.22 3.61
N SER A 50 36.61 5.77 3.63
CA SER A 50 37.61 6.04 2.58
C SER A 50 37.28 5.42 1.22
N ILE A 51 36.38 4.43 1.18
CA ILE A 51 35.91 3.78 -0.05
C ILE A 51 34.50 4.27 -0.45
N ASP A 52 34.05 5.40 0.09
CA ASP A 52 32.76 6.05 -0.19
C ASP A 52 31.51 5.25 0.24
N ASP A 53 31.63 4.27 1.14
CA ASP A 53 30.46 3.72 1.82
C ASP A 53 29.77 4.80 2.64
N LEU A 54 28.46 4.67 2.83
CA LEU A 54 27.64 5.58 3.61
C LEU A 54 26.74 4.83 4.60
N ALA A 55 26.54 5.40 5.79
CA ALA A 55 25.41 5.06 6.64
C ALA A 55 24.72 6.32 7.14
N ILE A 56 23.41 6.28 7.31
CA ILE A 56 22.59 7.43 7.69
C ILE A 56 21.81 7.07 8.94
N ILE A 57 21.95 7.88 9.98
CA ILE A 57 21.28 7.71 11.27
C ILE A 57 20.44 8.95 11.59
N LEU A 58 19.17 8.76 11.94
CA LEU A 58 18.33 9.80 12.54
C LEU A 58 18.42 9.73 14.07
N LYS A 59 19.07 10.71 14.70
CA LYS A 59 19.39 10.65 16.13
C LYS A 59 18.28 11.14 17.06
N ARG A 60 17.96 12.43 16.99
CA ARG A 60 16.92 13.04 17.83
C ARG A 60 16.22 14.17 17.11
N LYS A 61 14.99 14.44 17.51
CA LYS A 61 14.26 15.63 17.07
C LYS A 61 15.06 16.89 17.41
N VAL A 62 15.04 17.85 16.50
CA VAL A 62 15.64 19.17 16.72
C VAL A 62 14.58 20.25 16.56
N SER A 63 14.76 21.37 17.26
CA SER A 63 13.89 22.53 17.09
C SER A 63 14.15 23.19 15.73
N GLY A 64 13.08 23.68 15.11
CA GLY A 64 13.15 24.38 13.82
C GLY A 64 12.23 23.76 12.77
N LYS A 65 12.42 24.19 11.52
CA LYS A 65 11.63 23.72 10.36
C LYS A 65 12.41 22.77 9.44
N THR A 66 13.69 22.52 9.72
CA THR A 66 14.60 21.79 8.81
C THR A 66 15.52 20.83 9.56
N ASP A 67 15.89 19.73 8.92
CA ASP A 67 16.84 18.75 9.48
C ASP A 67 18.23 19.33 9.67
N LYS A 68 18.92 18.87 10.73
CA LYS A 68 20.34 19.19 10.97
C LYS A 68 21.20 18.03 10.49
N ILE A 69 21.78 18.17 9.30
CA ILE A 69 22.59 17.13 8.66
C ILE A 69 24.07 17.33 8.98
N THR A 70 24.73 16.29 9.50
CA THR A 70 26.17 16.25 9.77
C THR A 70 26.80 15.09 9.04
N VAL A 71 27.92 15.31 8.35
CA VAL A 71 28.67 14.25 7.67
C VAL A 71 29.97 13.99 8.43
N ARG A 72 30.26 12.72 8.68
CA ARG A 72 31.44 12.28 9.44
C ARG A 72 32.23 11.29 8.60
N ASN A 73 33.52 11.56 8.42
CA ASN A 73 34.43 10.68 7.69
C ASN A 73 35.14 9.73 8.67
N TYR A 74 35.36 8.49 8.26
CA TYR A 74 36.01 7.46 9.04
C TYR A 74 36.99 6.66 8.17
N GLU A 75 38.05 6.17 8.80
CA GLU A 75 39.04 5.32 8.12
C GLU A 75 38.64 3.84 8.16
N ASP A 76 37.94 3.44 9.22
CA ASP A 76 37.48 2.07 9.47
C ASP A 76 36.11 1.75 8.85
N ARG A 77 35.68 0.49 9.02
CA ARG A 77 34.31 0.06 8.74
C ARG A 77 33.29 0.91 9.51
N ILE A 78 32.23 1.30 8.83
CA ILE A 78 31.24 2.26 9.35
C ILE A 78 30.55 1.73 10.61
N GLU A 79 30.28 0.43 10.71
CA GLU A 79 29.58 -0.14 11.87
C GLU A 79 30.39 -0.01 13.16
N LYS A 80 31.72 -0.13 13.11
CA LYS A 80 32.60 0.10 14.28
C LYS A 80 32.51 1.53 14.80
N SER A 81 32.29 2.48 13.90
CA SER A 81 32.18 3.90 14.23
C SER A 81 30.79 4.28 14.73
N ALA A 82 29.75 3.66 14.17
CA ALA A 82 28.37 3.85 14.61
C ALA A 82 28.10 3.17 15.96
N PHE A 83 28.72 2.00 16.18
CA PHE A 83 28.52 1.15 17.36
C PHE A 83 29.87 0.69 17.96
N PRO A 84 30.64 1.60 18.56
CA PRO A 84 32.00 1.31 19.04
C PRO A 84 32.05 0.34 20.23
N ASN A 85 30.94 0.18 20.96
CA ASN A 85 30.91 -0.62 22.18
C ASN A 85 30.43 -2.07 21.96
N LEU A 86 30.27 -2.52 20.70
CA LEU A 86 29.78 -3.87 20.42
C LEU A 86 30.88 -4.93 20.57
N ALA A 87 30.47 -6.11 21.02
CA ALA A 87 31.36 -7.27 21.16
C ALA A 87 31.49 -8.01 19.83
N TYR A 88 32.20 -7.41 18.86
CA TYR A 88 32.36 -7.93 17.48
C TYR A 88 32.88 -9.37 17.40
N GLU A 89 33.71 -9.77 18.36
CA GLU A 89 34.31 -11.12 18.38
C GLU A 89 33.44 -12.16 19.08
N LYS A 90 32.53 -11.73 19.97
CA LYS A 90 31.74 -12.63 20.80
C LYS A 90 30.37 -12.93 20.22
N ASN A 91 29.83 -11.99 19.45
CA ASN A 91 28.48 -12.04 18.92
C ASN A 91 28.49 -11.84 17.40
N PRO A 92 27.80 -12.65 16.60
CA PRO A 92 27.72 -12.46 15.16
C PRO A 92 26.87 -11.22 14.80
N PRO A 93 27.03 -10.68 13.57
CA PRO A 93 26.12 -9.67 13.04
C PRO A 93 24.72 -10.23 12.89
N MET A 94 23.74 -9.33 12.91
CA MET A 94 22.32 -9.67 12.82
C MET A 94 21.91 -10.19 11.45
N VAL A 95 22.46 -9.61 10.39
CA VAL A 95 22.21 -10.04 9.00
C VAL A 95 23.50 -9.85 8.20
N ASN A 96 23.75 -10.80 7.29
CA ASN A 96 24.73 -10.64 6.24
C ASN A 96 23.97 -10.46 4.92
N VAL A 97 24.08 -9.27 4.34
CA VAL A 97 23.49 -8.95 3.03
C VAL A 97 24.50 -9.34 1.96
N PRO A 98 24.13 -10.19 0.98
CA PRO A 98 25.03 -10.56 -0.11
C PRO A 98 25.47 -9.37 -0.98
N ASP A 99 26.53 -9.58 -1.76
CA ASP A 99 27.00 -8.63 -2.77
C ASP A 99 25.92 -8.32 -3.82
N ASN A 100 25.93 -7.09 -4.33
CA ASN A 100 25.08 -6.59 -5.41
C ASN A 100 23.57 -6.71 -5.14
N VAL A 101 23.17 -6.75 -3.88
CA VAL A 101 21.75 -6.69 -3.48
C VAL A 101 21.27 -5.25 -3.60
N HIS A 102 20.26 -4.97 -4.43
CA HIS A 102 19.74 -3.62 -4.66
C HIS A 102 18.29 -3.48 -4.18
N ASP A 103 17.89 -2.25 -3.87
CA ASP A 103 16.53 -1.86 -3.45
C ASP A 103 15.93 -2.71 -2.31
N SER A 104 16.79 -3.38 -1.54
CA SER A 104 16.34 -4.30 -0.50
C SER A 104 16.07 -3.56 0.80
N SER A 105 15.10 -4.04 1.57
CA SER A 105 14.73 -3.40 2.82
C SER A 105 14.10 -4.35 3.81
N ILE A 106 14.39 -4.16 5.09
CA ILE A 106 13.59 -4.68 6.21
C ILE A 106 12.69 -3.55 6.66
N GLN A 107 11.37 -3.75 6.58
CA GLN A 107 10.41 -2.65 6.70
C GLN A 107 9.84 -2.44 8.11
N SER A 108 9.81 -3.50 8.92
CA SER A 108 9.52 -3.54 10.35
C SER A 108 10.14 -4.81 10.94
N LEU A 109 10.85 -4.71 12.06
CA LEU A 109 11.47 -5.87 12.72
C LEU A 109 11.72 -5.57 14.21
N THR A 110 11.32 -6.48 15.10
CA THR A 110 11.73 -6.46 16.51
C THR A 110 12.91 -7.41 16.70
N ILE A 111 13.96 -6.94 17.34
CA ILE A 111 15.25 -7.61 17.45
C ILE A 111 15.61 -7.73 18.92
N ASP A 112 15.49 -8.95 19.44
CA ASP A 112 16.10 -9.31 20.72
C ASP A 112 17.59 -9.58 20.48
N LEU A 113 18.45 -8.80 21.13
CA LEU A 113 19.90 -8.88 20.94
C LEU A 113 20.57 -10.05 21.66
N ASN A 114 19.83 -11.04 22.17
CA ASN A 114 20.30 -12.22 22.89
C ASN A 114 21.54 -12.93 22.26
N GLY A 115 22.74 -12.38 22.47
CA GLY A 115 23.99 -12.87 21.89
C GLY A 115 24.28 -12.41 20.45
N ILE A 116 23.56 -11.44 19.88
CA ILE A 116 23.81 -10.91 18.52
C ILE A 116 24.10 -9.41 18.54
N ASN A 117 24.90 -8.94 17.59
CA ASN A 117 25.21 -7.52 17.45
C ASN A 117 24.19 -6.83 16.51
N PRO A 118 23.65 -5.64 16.86
CA PRO A 118 22.60 -4.93 16.12
C PRO A 118 23.09 -4.25 14.83
N PHE A 119 24.10 -4.80 14.16
CA PHE A 119 24.58 -4.29 12.86
C PHE A 119 24.42 -5.34 11.76
N LEU A 120 24.31 -4.84 10.53
CA LEU A 120 24.35 -5.64 9.32
C LEU A 120 25.76 -5.65 8.76
N VAL A 121 26.21 -6.78 8.24
CA VAL A 121 27.33 -6.81 7.31
C VAL A 121 26.75 -6.71 5.91
N LEU A 122 27.20 -5.71 5.18
CA LEU A 122 26.79 -5.45 3.82
C LEU A 122 27.86 -5.95 2.85
N GLY A 123 27.42 -6.75 1.87
CA GLY A 123 28.24 -7.15 0.74
C GLY A 123 28.52 -5.98 -0.20
N PHE A 124 29.51 -6.17 -1.07
CA PHE A 124 29.96 -5.14 -1.99
C PHE A 124 28.83 -4.68 -2.92
N GLY A 125 28.69 -3.36 -3.09
CA GLY A 125 27.75 -2.75 -4.04
C GLY A 125 26.27 -2.89 -3.66
N CYS A 126 25.93 -3.10 -2.38
CA CYS A 126 24.54 -3.30 -1.99
C CYS A 126 23.82 -2.02 -1.52
N GLU A 127 22.54 -1.92 -1.83
CA GLU A 127 21.59 -0.95 -1.29
C GLU A 127 20.60 -1.66 -0.35
N PHE A 128 20.67 -1.36 0.95
CA PHE A 128 19.85 -2.02 1.97
C PHE A 128 19.27 -1.04 3.01
N ARG A 129 17.96 -1.08 3.21
CA ARG A 129 17.25 -0.16 4.11
C ARG A 129 16.72 -0.88 5.34
N LEU A 130 16.94 -0.31 6.52
CA LEU A 130 16.27 -0.73 7.75
C LEU A 130 15.26 0.33 8.15
N MET A 131 14.00 -0.05 8.18
CA MET A 131 12.90 0.83 8.53
C MET A 131 12.20 0.23 9.74
N ASP A 132 11.82 1.08 10.69
CA ASP A 132 10.96 0.68 11.81
C ASP A 132 11.47 -0.54 12.60
N ILE A 133 12.75 -0.46 12.98
CA ILE A 133 13.42 -1.50 13.75
C ILE A 133 13.27 -1.20 15.24
N ARG A 134 12.70 -2.15 15.98
CA ARG A 134 12.70 -2.15 17.44
C ARG A 134 13.83 -3.05 17.93
N VAL A 135 14.66 -2.54 18.83
CA VAL A 135 15.77 -3.30 19.41
C VAL A 135 15.49 -3.45 20.90
N GLU A 136 15.34 -4.68 21.36
CA GLU A 136 15.17 -5.01 22.76
C GLU A 136 16.53 -5.48 23.30
N ALA A 137 17.13 -4.67 24.18
CA ALA A 137 18.45 -4.92 24.75
C ALA A 137 18.42 -4.72 26.27
N LYS A 138 19.01 -5.65 27.04
CA LYS A 138 19.08 -5.57 28.51
C LYS A 138 20.26 -4.75 29.05
N ALA A 139 21.06 -4.10 28.21
CA ALA A 139 22.35 -3.53 28.59
C ALA A 139 22.52 -2.04 28.27
N GLN A 140 23.31 -1.35 29.10
CA GLN A 140 23.67 0.07 28.96
C GLN A 140 24.62 0.28 27.77
N GLY A 141 24.35 1.27 26.92
CA GLY A 141 25.21 1.60 25.76
C GLY A 141 24.75 1.03 24.42
N TYR A 142 23.64 0.27 24.40
CA TYR A 142 22.92 -0.10 23.19
C TYR A 142 22.00 1.05 22.74
N PRO A 143 21.73 1.20 21.43
CA PRO A 143 20.83 2.24 20.95
C PRO A 143 19.46 2.09 21.61
N LEU A 144 19.11 3.04 22.48
CA LEU A 144 17.80 3.15 23.09
C LEU A 144 16.83 3.64 22.00
N GLU A 145 16.14 2.69 21.35
CA GLU A 145 14.89 2.79 20.59
C GLU A 145 14.67 3.99 19.60
N TYR A 146 14.21 3.66 18.39
CA TYR A 146 13.63 4.52 17.33
C TYR A 146 14.54 5.37 16.45
N GLU A 147 15.59 4.79 15.84
CA GLU A 147 16.38 5.48 14.82
C GLU A 147 16.17 4.84 13.44
N PHE A 148 15.64 5.62 12.50
CA PHE A 148 15.60 5.26 11.07
C PHE A 148 17.04 5.17 10.56
N LEU A 149 17.38 4.05 9.93
CA LEU A 149 18.75 3.68 9.63
C LEU A 149 18.88 3.19 8.18
N TRP A 150 19.55 3.98 7.34
CA TRP A 150 19.92 3.53 6.00
C TRP A 150 21.38 3.13 5.98
N PHE A 151 21.69 1.98 5.39
CA PHE A 151 23.05 1.56 5.12
C PHE A 151 23.23 1.44 3.61
N LEU A 152 24.25 2.11 3.09
CA LEU A 152 24.55 2.17 1.67
C LEU A 152 26.03 1.86 1.49
N THR A 153 26.38 0.66 1.06
CA THR A 153 27.78 0.38 0.67
C THR A 153 27.94 0.66 -0.81
N PHE A 154 28.96 1.42 -1.19
CA PHE A 154 29.17 1.89 -2.57
C PHE A 154 27.89 2.36 -3.28
N PRO A 155 27.23 3.43 -2.79
CA PRO A 155 25.93 3.85 -3.31
C PRO A 155 26.04 4.13 -4.81
N ASN A 156 25.22 3.45 -5.60
CA ASN A 156 25.16 3.71 -7.03
C ASN A 156 24.59 5.12 -7.25
N ILE A 157 25.44 6.01 -7.77
CA ILE A 157 25.17 7.46 -7.96
C ILE A 157 23.88 7.68 -8.77
N LYS A 158 23.54 6.78 -9.69
CA LYS A 158 22.29 6.83 -10.48
C LYS A 158 21.03 6.89 -9.61
N TYR A 159 21.08 6.31 -8.41
CA TYR A 159 19.94 6.26 -7.50
C TYR A 159 19.92 7.41 -6.48
N LEU A 160 20.95 8.27 -6.48
CA LEU A 160 21.04 9.45 -5.61
C LEU A 160 20.46 10.72 -6.26
N VAL A 161 19.37 10.58 -7.01
CA VAL A 161 18.67 11.69 -7.69
C VAL A 161 17.34 12.02 -7.02
N LYS A 162 16.85 13.24 -7.22
CA LYS A 162 15.65 13.78 -6.56
C LYS A 162 14.41 12.95 -6.87
N GLU A 163 14.21 12.59 -8.13
CA GLU A 163 13.03 11.86 -8.61
C GLU A 163 12.94 10.49 -7.94
N ASN A 164 14.08 9.82 -7.76
CA ASN A 164 14.15 8.54 -7.06
C ASN A 164 13.84 8.71 -5.56
N ALA A 165 14.28 9.82 -4.96
CA ALA A 165 13.99 10.12 -3.56
C ALA A 165 12.50 10.35 -3.31
N GLU A 166 11.84 11.13 -4.17
CA GLU A 166 10.39 11.41 -4.09
C GLU A 166 9.56 10.15 -4.37
N TRP A 167 9.91 9.39 -5.43
CA TRP A 167 9.24 8.13 -5.74
C TRP A 167 9.36 7.10 -4.61
N LYS A 168 10.55 6.97 -4.00
CA LYS A 168 10.76 6.10 -2.83
C LYS A 168 9.94 6.59 -1.62
N ALA A 169 9.90 7.90 -1.38
CA ALA A 169 9.11 8.46 -0.28
C ALA A 169 7.60 8.24 -0.47
N GLU A 170 7.10 8.37 -1.70
CA GLU A 170 5.71 8.09 -2.05
C GLU A 170 5.37 6.60 -1.85
N SER A 171 6.23 5.70 -2.34
CA SER A 171 6.10 4.25 -2.14
C SER A 171 6.09 3.87 -0.65
N ASP A 172 7.00 4.43 0.14
CA ASP A 172 7.11 4.16 1.58
C ASP A 172 5.92 4.73 2.37
N PHE A 173 5.35 5.87 1.94
CA PHE A 173 4.18 6.49 2.57
C PHE A 173 2.89 5.70 2.29
N TRP A 174 2.60 5.37 1.04
CA TRP A 174 1.35 4.71 0.63
C TRP A 174 1.38 3.19 0.78
N GLY A 175 2.56 2.57 0.67
CA GLY A 175 2.76 1.13 0.91
C GLY A 175 2.42 0.69 2.34
N ARG A 176 2.27 1.64 3.28
CA ARG A 176 2.06 1.39 4.72
C ARG A 176 0.64 1.61 5.24
N ILE A 177 -0.31 2.11 4.44
CA ILE A 177 -1.75 2.06 4.82
C ILE A 177 -2.30 0.61 4.72
N ASN A 178 -1.52 -0.33 4.17
CA ASN A 178 -1.85 -1.76 4.19
C ASN A 178 -1.62 -2.45 5.55
N HIS A 179 -0.92 -1.81 6.48
CA HIS A 179 -0.58 -2.42 7.78
C HIS A 179 -0.92 -1.46 8.93
N ILE A 180 -2.03 -1.73 9.60
CA ILE A 180 -2.25 -1.25 10.96
C ILE A 180 -1.14 -1.88 11.81
N LEU A 181 -0.13 -1.10 12.18
CA LEU A 181 0.94 -1.53 13.06
C LEU A 181 0.54 -1.21 14.51
N THR A 182 0.18 -2.23 15.28
CA THR A 182 0.17 -2.17 16.75
C THR A 182 1.59 -2.41 17.26
N VAL A 183 2.14 -1.49 18.07
CA VAL A 183 3.48 -1.62 18.66
C VAL A 183 3.41 -1.70 20.18
N GLY A 184 4.18 -2.66 20.73
CA GLY A 184 4.55 -2.85 22.16
C GLY A 184 3.74 -3.96 22.85
N MET A 185 4.27 -5.01 23.48
CA MET A 185 5.64 -5.40 23.88
C MET A 185 5.72 -6.95 23.99
N ASP A 186 6.94 -7.47 23.81
CA ASP A 186 7.56 -8.68 24.35
C ASP A 186 7.11 -10.10 23.89
N ASN A 187 8.12 -10.85 23.45
CA ASN A 187 8.19 -12.29 23.11
C ASN A 187 7.26 -13.20 23.96
N PHE A 188 6.37 -14.02 23.32
CA PHE A 188 6.02 -15.37 23.83
C PHE A 188 5.12 -16.30 22.94
N PHE A 189 4.47 -15.90 21.83
CA PHE A 189 3.48 -16.78 21.17
C PHE A 189 3.53 -16.90 19.63
N ASP A 190 4.43 -17.78 19.18
CA ASP A 190 4.22 -18.96 18.31
C ASP A 190 2.76 -19.24 17.84
N LYS A 191 2.58 -19.57 16.53
CA LYS A 191 1.38 -20.04 15.75
C LYS A 191 -0.01 -19.48 16.07
N ASN A 192 -0.35 -19.29 17.33
CA ASN A 192 -1.52 -18.60 17.85
C ASN A 192 -1.58 -17.12 17.41
N LEU A 193 -0.45 -16.42 17.23
CA LEU A 193 -0.49 -15.04 16.73
C LEU A 193 -0.80 -14.98 15.23
N GLY A 194 -0.24 -15.88 14.41
CA GLY A 194 -0.64 -16.05 13.01
C GLY A 194 -2.12 -16.42 12.89
N ARG A 195 -2.58 -17.34 13.75
CA ARG A 195 -4.00 -17.70 13.85
C ARG A 195 -4.87 -16.54 14.29
N LYS A 196 -4.46 -15.74 15.29
CA LYS A 196 -5.18 -14.54 15.75
C LYS A 196 -5.18 -13.43 14.70
N THR A 197 -4.09 -13.29 13.93
CA THR A 197 -4.00 -12.32 12.83
C THR A 197 -4.95 -12.70 11.71
N VAL A 198 -4.90 -13.96 11.27
CA VAL A 198 -5.85 -14.50 10.30
C VAL A 198 -7.28 -14.39 10.82
N GLN A 199 -7.54 -14.73 12.08
CA GLN A 199 -8.85 -14.52 12.71
C GLN A 199 -9.26 -13.04 12.70
N THR A 200 -8.36 -12.11 12.97
CA THR A 200 -8.64 -10.67 12.96
C THR A 200 -8.99 -10.19 11.55
N VAL A 201 -8.24 -10.64 10.54
CA VAL A 201 -8.54 -10.33 9.13
C VAL A 201 -9.88 -10.95 8.72
N LEU A 202 -10.15 -12.20 9.08
CA LEU A 202 -11.42 -12.85 8.83
C LEU A 202 -12.58 -12.14 9.53
N SER A 203 -12.40 -11.70 10.78
CA SER A 203 -13.39 -10.89 11.51
C SER A 203 -13.59 -9.52 10.89
N TYR A 204 -12.54 -8.89 10.35
CA TYR A 204 -12.64 -7.62 9.63
C TYR A 204 -13.41 -7.78 8.32
N LEU A 205 -13.11 -8.83 7.54
CA LEU A 205 -13.87 -9.18 6.34
C LEU A 205 -15.33 -9.53 6.66
N GLU A 206 -15.58 -10.26 7.75
CA GLU A 206 -16.94 -10.55 8.22
C GLU A 206 -17.68 -9.27 8.63
N ARG A 207 -16.98 -8.32 9.27
CA ARG A 207 -17.56 -7.01 9.60
C ARG A 207 -17.90 -6.24 8.33
N ILE A 208 -17.00 -6.19 7.34
CA ILE A 208 -17.28 -5.53 6.04
C ILE A 208 -18.48 -6.18 5.36
N LYS A 209 -18.55 -7.52 5.34
CA LYS A 209 -19.70 -8.26 4.80
C LYS A 209 -20.99 -7.91 5.53
N THR A 210 -20.94 -7.83 6.86
CA THR A 210 -22.08 -7.42 7.69
C THR A 210 -22.49 -5.98 7.38
N GLU A 211 -21.55 -5.05 7.30
CA GLU A 211 -21.79 -3.65 6.93
C GLU A 211 -22.43 -3.55 5.53
N LEU A 212 -21.92 -4.31 4.54
CA LEU A 212 -22.48 -4.36 3.19
C LEU A 212 -23.91 -4.92 3.20
N ASN A 213 -24.15 -6.03 3.90
CA ASN A 213 -25.48 -6.63 4.03
C ASN A 213 -26.48 -5.69 4.70
N LEU A 214 -26.07 -5.01 5.76
CA LEU A 214 -26.89 -3.98 6.40
C LEU A 214 -27.18 -2.84 5.42
N LEU A 215 -26.18 -2.38 4.67
CA LEU A 215 -26.36 -1.33 3.69
C LEU A 215 -27.35 -1.72 2.59
N ILE A 216 -27.19 -2.88 1.97
CA ILE A 216 -28.00 -3.36 0.83
C ILE A 216 -29.34 -4.00 1.24
N SER A 217 -29.65 -4.05 2.54
CA SER A 217 -30.97 -4.43 3.04
C SER A 217 -31.89 -3.23 3.29
N ARG A 218 -31.33 -2.01 3.30
CA ARG A 218 -32.09 -0.78 3.45
C ARG A 218 -32.92 -0.51 2.20
N GLN A 219 -34.16 -0.08 2.41
CA GLN A 219 -35.05 0.36 1.33
C GLN A 219 -34.85 1.82 0.96
N ASP A 220 -34.32 2.63 1.89
CA ASP A 220 -34.09 4.07 1.77
C ASP A 220 -32.63 4.40 1.39
N LEU A 221 -31.95 3.47 0.74
CA LEU A 221 -30.53 3.60 0.43
C LEU A 221 -30.31 4.59 -0.71
N ALA A 222 -29.54 5.65 -0.43
CA ALA A 222 -29.09 6.56 -1.48
C ALA A 222 -27.83 6.02 -2.17
N GLU A 223 -27.74 6.20 -3.49
CA GLU A 223 -26.63 5.71 -4.30
C GLU A 223 -25.27 6.24 -3.82
N GLN A 224 -25.21 7.52 -3.41
CA GLN A 224 -23.99 8.09 -2.84
C GLN A 224 -23.46 7.30 -1.63
N GLN A 225 -24.34 6.73 -0.80
CA GLN A 225 -23.92 5.91 0.34
C GLN A 225 -23.28 4.60 -0.11
N LEU A 226 -23.77 4.01 -1.21
CA LEU A 226 -23.14 2.85 -1.86
C LEU A 226 -21.79 3.23 -2.45
N GLN A 227 -21.72 4.37 -3.15
CA GLN A 227 -20.47 4.87 -3.71
C GLN A 227 -19.42 5.10 -2.62
N ASP A 228 -19.79 5.76 -1.51
CA ASP A 228 -18.88 6.03 -0.38
C ASP A 228 -18.40 4.72 0.28
N PHE A 229 -19.29 3.73 0.42
CA PHE A 229 -18.93 2.42 0.94
C PHE A 229 -17.95 1.67 0.02
N LEU A 230 -18.25 1.63 -1.27
CA LEU A 230 -17.42 0.96 -2.28
C LEU A 230 -16.10 1.70 -2.52
N GLU A 231 -16.06 3.02 -2.34
CA GLU A 231 -14.83 3.82 -2.36
C GLU A 231 -13.90 3.43 -1.20
N LYS A 232 -14.48 3.23 -0.01
CA LYS A 232 -13.75 2.79 1.19
C LYS A 232 -13.24 1.35 1.05
N TYR A 233 -14.00 0.48 0.37
CA TYR A 233 -13.71 -0.95 0.23
C TYR A 233 -13.63 -1.39 -1.24
N TYR A 234 -12.86 -0.67 -2.06
CA TYR A 234 -12.80 -0.85 -3.51
C TYR A 234 -12.40 -2.24 -3.99
N PHE A 235 -11.74 -3.05 -3.14
CA PHE A 235 -11.42 -4.45 -3.43
C PHE A 235 -12.66 -5.32 -3.65
N LEU A 236 -13.85 -4.88 -3.20
CA LEU A 236 -15.11 -5.56 -3.45
C LEU A 236 -15.49 -5.54 -4.94
N LEU A 237 -15.09 -4.51 -5.68
CA LEU A 237 -15.47 -4.27 -7.07
C LEU A 237 -14.79 -5.24 -8.06
N PHE A 238 -13.73 -5.92 -7.64
CA PHE A 238 -13.04 -6.89 -8.48
C PHE A 238 -12.32 -7.93 -7.63
N ASN A 239 -12.70 -9.19 -7.81
CA ASN A 239 -12.03 -10.32 -7.22
C ASN A 239 -10.96 -10.85 -8.19
N GLY A 240 -9.71 -10.84 -7.74
CA GLY A 240 -8.60 -11.41 -8.49
C GLY A 240 -7.32 -10.62 -8.31
N LYS A 241 -6.84 -10.04 -9.41
CA LYS A 241 -5.56 -9.32 -9.45
C LYS A 241 -5.62 -8.06 -8.60
N PRO A 242 -4.47 -7.61 -8.05
CA PRO A 242 -4.36 -6.29 -7.44
C PRO A 242 -4.85 -5.21 -8.42
N ILE A 243 -5.75 -4.35 -7.94
CA ILE A 243 -6.33 -3.27 -8.72
C ILE A 243 -5.75 -1.93 -8.27
N VAL A 244 -5.57 -1.02 -9.22
CA VAL A 244 -5.16 0.36 -8.98
C VAL A 244 -6.33 1.26 -9.33
N LYS A 245 -6.72 2.12 -8.40
CA LYS A 245 -7.76 3.12 -8.63
C LYS A 245 -7.28 4.16 -9.64
N LYS A 246 -8.08 4.45 -10.65
CA LYS A 246 -7.84 5.50 -11.65
C LYS A 246 -8.80 6.68 -11.47
N SER A 247 -8.52 7.76 -12.19
CA SER A 247 -9.47 8.87 -12.31
C SER A 247 -10.81 8.34 -12.83
N ARG A 248 -11.89 8.86 -12.27
CA ARG A 248 -13.28 8.58 -12.69
C ARG A 248 -13.67 9.36 -13.95
N GLU A 249 -12.83 10.30 -14.39
CA GLU A 249 -13.08 11.14 -15.55
C GLU A 249 -12.74 10.40 -16.84
N LEU A 250 -13.71 10.35 -17.75
CA LEU A 250 -13.59 9.79 -19.09
C LEU A 250 -14.06 10.83 -20.11
N GLY A 251 -13.16 11.76 -20.45
CA GLY A 251 -13.50 12.89 -21.31
C GLY A 251 -14.54 13.78 -20.64
N ILE A 252 -15.74 13.84 -21.22
CA ILE A 252 -16.88 14.59 -20.67
C ILE A 252 -17.73 13.79 -19.68
N TYR A 253 -17.48 12.48 -19.59
CA TYR A 253 -18.23 11.59 -18.72
C TYR A 253 -17.51 11.37 -17.40
N LYS A 254 -18.28 11.00 -16.39
CA LYS A 254 -17.77 10.58 -15.08
C LYS A 254 -18.34 9.21 -14.76
N THR A 255 -17.47 8.21 -14.64
CA THR A 255 -17.86 6.87 -14.19
C THR A 255 -18.00 6.84 -12.67
N ASP A 256 -18.75 5.89 -12.12
CA ASP A 256 -18.72 5.68 -10.66
C ASP A 256 -17.36 5.17 -10.21
N PHE A 257 -16.79 4.18 -10.93
CA PHE A 257 -15.43 3.71 -10.69
C PHE A 257 -14.70 3.37 -11.99
N THR A 258 -13.38 3.60 -11.98
CA THR A 258 -12.47 3.13 -13.02
C THR A 258 -11.33 2.37 -12.35
N LEU A 259 -11.18 1.10 -12.72
CA LEU A 259 -10.15 0.21 -12.18
C LEU A 259 -9.08 -0.08 -13.24
N LEU A 260 -7.80 0.09 -12.90
CA LEU A 260 -6.68 -0.39 -13.71
C LEU A 260 -6.14 -1.70 -13.12
N LEU A 261 -6.16 -2.76 -13.91
CA LEU A 261 -5.55 -4.03 -13.56
C LEU A 261 -4.04 -4.00 -13.85
N LYS A 262 -3.26 -4.85 -13.17
CA LYS A 262 -1.81 -4.98 -13.39
C LYS A 262 -1.41 -5.33 -14.83
N ASP A 263 -2.28 -5.98 -15.59
CA ASP A 263 -2.03 -6.32 -17.00
C ASP A 263 -2.34 -5.18 -17.98
N GLY A 264 -2.73 -4.01 -17.46
CA GLY A 264 -3.07 -2.84 -18.26
C GLY A 264 -4.53 -2.80 -18.73
N SER A 265 -5.36 -3.78 -18.35
CA SER A 265 -6.79 -3.75 -18.62
C SER A 265 -7.49 -2.73 -17.73
N ILE A 266 -8.54 -2.09 -18.25
CA ILE A 266 -9.32 -1.06 -17.54
C ILE A 266 -10.77 -1.53 -17.43
N ILE A 267 -11.33 -1.47 -16.23
CA ILE A 267 -12.74 -1.79 -15.96
C ILE A 267 -13.45 -0.49 -15.62
N LEU A 268 -14.45 -0.12 -16.42
CA LEU A 268 -15.37 0.98 -16.16
C LEU A 268 -16.58 0.43 -15.44
N ILE A 269 -16.95 1.03 -14.33
CA ILE A 269 -18.02 0.52 -13.47
C ILE A 269 -19.09 1.59 -13.32
N GLU A 270 -20.32 1.19 -13.61
CA GLU A 270 -21.55 1.88 -13.25
C GLU A 270 -22.24 1.09 -12.13
N ILE A 271 -22.76 1.78 -11.13
CA ILE A 271 -23.58 1.18 -10.09
C ILE A 271 -25.01 1.70 -10.18
N GLN A 272 -25.96 0.85 -9.81
CA GLN A 272 -27.37 1.20 -9.63
C GLN A 272 -27.81 0.73 -8.25
N LEU A 273 -29.00 1.08 -7.79
CA LEU A 273 -29.39 0.72 -6.42
C LEU A 273 -29.58 -0.79 -6.25
N ASN A 274 -29.45 -1.23 -5.00
CA ASN A 274 -29.65 -2.62 -4.60
C ASN A 274 -31.10 -3.09 -4.74
N ASN A 275 -32.05 -2.15 -4.64
CA ASN A 275 -33.49 -2.40 -4.76
C ASN A 275 -34.01 -2.21 -6.19
N ASP A 276 -33.17 -1.72 -7.10
CA ASP A 276 -33.52 -1.65 -8.52
C ASP A 276 -33.58 -3.08 -9.08
N PRO A 277 -34.75 -3.54 -9.55
CA PRO A 277 -34.81 -4.80 -10.26
C PRO A 277 -34.01 -4.67 -11.56
N ILE A 278 -33.43 -5.76 -12.04
CA ILE A 278 -32.80 -5.84 -13.35
C ILE A 278 -33.89 -5.93 -14.42
N ILE A 279 -34.94 -6.74 -14.16
CA ILE A 279 -36.11 -6.88 -15.03
C ILE A 279 -37.38 -6.47 -14.27
N ALA A 280 -38.17 -5.57 -14.85
CA ALA A 280 -39.49 -5.16 -14.37
C ALA A 280 -40.53 -5.36 -15.48
N ASP A 281 -41.69 -5.93 -15.14
CA ASP A 281 -42.79 -6.18 -16.09
C ASP A 281 -42.34 -6.89 -17.39
N ASN A 282 -41.53 -7.94 -17.21
CA ASN A 282 -41.00 -8.76 -18.31
C ASN A 282 -40.05 -8.00 -19.28
N LYS A 283 -39.53 -6.83 -18.88
CA LYS A 283 -38.62 -5.99 -19.66
C LYS A 283 -37.45 -5.50 -18.80
N PRO A 284 -36.33 -5.03 -19.39
CA PRO A 284 -35.28 -4.36 -18.62
C PRO A 284 -35.88 -3.24 -17.77
N SER A 285 -35.48 -3.10 -16.52
CA SER A 285 -35.93 -1.99 -15.66
C SER A 285 -35.40 -0.64 -16.17
N GLN A 286 -35.89 0.46 -15.59
CA GLN A 286 -35.37 1.78 -15.94
C GLN A 286 -33.88 1.93 -15.59
N GLY A 287 -33.49 1.67 -14.34
CA GLY A 287 -32.09 1.75 -13.90
C GLY A 287 -31.17 0.84 -14.71
N PHE A 288 -31.62 -0.36 -15.09
CA PHE A 288 -30.81 -1.23 -15.93
C PHE A 288 -30.60 -0.69 -17.35
N ARG A 289 -31.63 -0.08 -17.95
CA ARG A 289 -31.49 0.58 -19.27
C ARG A 289 -30.60 1.80 -19.21
N GLU A 290 -30.71 2.60 -18.15
CA GLU A 290 -29.88 3.79 -17.93
C GLU A 290 -28.41 3.40 -17.79
N ALA A 291 -28.11 2.42 -16.95
CA ALA A 291 -26.74 1.90 -16.78
C ALA A 291 -26.15 1.34 -18.09
N ILE A 292 -26.92 0.56 -18.86
CA ILE A 292 -26.48 0.09 -20.18
C ILE A 292 -26.19 1.27 -21.12
N THR A 293 -27.05 2.30 -21.09
CA THR A 293 -26.90 3.49 -21.94
C THR A 293 -25.63 4.25 -21.59
N GLN A 294 -25.40 4.56 -20.30
CA GLN A 294 -24.20 5.25 -19.84
C GLN A 294 -22.93 4.48 -20.19
N VAL A 295 -22.89 3.17 -19.91
CA VAL A 295 -21.70 2.35 -20.24
C VAL A 295 -21.46 2.33 -21.76
N ASN A 296 -22.50 2.22 -22.59
CA ASN A 296 -22.34 2.32 -24.04
C ASN A 296 -21.85 3.70 -24.50
N GLU A 297 -22.34 4.79 -23.92
CA GLU A 297 -21.88 6.15 -24.22
C GLU A 297 -20.39 6.33 -23.89
N TRP A 298 -19.94 5.76 -22.78
CA TRP A 298 -18.52 5.73 -22.42
C TRP A 298 -17.68 4.99 -23.46
N PHE A 299 -18.13 3.80 -23.88
CA PHE A 299 -17.44 3.02 -24.89
C PHE A 299 -17.45 3.68 -26.27
N ASP A 300 -18.56 4.29 -26.69
CA ASP A 300 -18.66 5.06 -27.93
C ASP A 300 -17.70 6.25 -27.90
N TRP A 301 -17.54 6.90 -26.75
CA TRP A 301 -16.56 7.96 -26.58
C TRP A 301 -15.13 7.42 -26.70
N ILE A 302 -14.82 6.28 -26.07
CA ILE A 302 -13.51 5.61 -26.19
C ILE A 302 -13.25 5.19 -27.64
N GLU A 303 -14.24 4.65 -28.34
CA GLU A 303 -14.11 4.25 -29.75
C GLU A 303 -13.76 5.45 -30.64
N ARG A 304 -14.34 6.63 -30.37
CA ARG A 304 -14.08 7.86 -31.13
C ARG A 304 -12.74 8.53 -30.78
N ASN A 305 -12.29 8.44 -29.52
CA ASN A 305 -11.16 9.22 -29.01
C ASN A 305 -9.91 8.40 -28.69
N ASP A 306 -10.05 7.09 -28.42
CA ASP A 306 -8.97 6.17 -28.03
C ASP A 306 -9.18 4.76 -28.61
N LEU A 307 -9.52 4.69 -29.90
CA LEU A 307 -9.81 3.43 -30.61
C LEU A 307 -8.71 2.36 -30.44
N LYS A 308 -7.45 2.78 -30.37
CA LYS A 308 -6.30 1.88 -30.24
C LYS A 308 -6.28 1.11 -28.93
N ASN A 309 -6.82 1.68 -27.86
CA ASN A 309 -6.89 1.04 -26.55
C ASN A 309 -8.25 0.44 -26.23
N LEU A 310 -9.26 0.57 -27.10
CA LEU A 310 -10.63 0.06 -26.86
C LEU A 310 -10.65 -1.40 -26.36
N LYS A 311 -9.78 -2.26 -26.88
CA LYS A 311 -9.68 -3.69 -26.49
C LYS A 311 -9.23 -3.91 -25.03
N LYS A 312 -8.65 -2.91 -24.38
CA LYS A 312 -8.24 -2.97 -22.96
C LYS A 312 -9.38 -2.63 -22.01
N TYR A 313 -10.46 -2.02 -22.51
CA TYR A 313 -11.58 -1.60 -21.70
C TYR A 313 -12.64 -2.70 -21.61
N SER A 314 -13.16 -2.92 -20.41
CA SER A 314 -14.37 -3.69 -20.15
C SER A 314 -15.34 -2.89 -19.29
N GLY A 315 -16.63 -3.15 -19.45
CA GLY A 315 -17.70 -2.55 -18.67
C GLY A 315 -18.16 -3.49 -17.57
N LYS A 316 -18.57 -2.92 -16.45
CA LYS A 316 -19.25 -3.64 -15.38
C LYS A 316 -20.42 -2.80 -14.88
N ILE A 317 -21.58 -3.43 -14.76
CA ILE A 317 -22.76 -2.83 -14.15
C ILE A 317 -23.05 -3.61 -12.87
N ILE A 318 -23.16 -2.92 -11.75
CA ILE A 318 -23.54 -3.50 -10.45
C ILE A 318 -24.95 -3.05 -10.11
N ILE A 319 -25.92 -3.96 -10.15
CA ILE A 319 -27.35 -3.63 -9.98
C ILE A 319 -28.08 -4.76 -9.25
N GLY A 320 -29.02 -4.37 -8.37
CA GLY A 320 -30.00 -5.30 -7.82
C GLY A 320 -29.42 -6.43 -6.94
N ARG A 321 -30.24 -7.47 -6.78
CA ARG A 321 -29.94 -8.66 -5.95
C ARG A 321 -29.91 -9.92 -6.81
N ASN A 322 -29.14 -10.92 -6.39
CA ASN A 322 -28.97 -12.18 -7.12
C ASN A 322 -30.28 -12.97 -7.27
N THR A 323 -31.24 -12.78 -6.36
CA THR A 323 -32.58 -13.38 -6.50
C THR A 323 -33.27 -12.95 -7.79
N ASP A 324 -33.13 -11.67 -8.17
CA ASP A 324 -33.69 -11.13 -9.39
C ASP A 324 -32.89 -11.59 -10.62
N TYR A 325 -31.56 -11.59 -10.51
CA TYR A 325 -30.69 -12.11 -11.56
C TYR A 325 -31.02 -13.56 -11.91
N ILE A 326 -31.12 -14.45 -10.91
CA ILE A 326 -31.41 -15.88 -11.11
C ILE A 326 -32.78 -16.07 -11.76
N LEU A 327 -33.80 -15.34 -11.28
CA LEU A 327 -35.16 -15.44 -11.80
C LEU A 327 -35.24 -15.07 -13.30
N HIS A 328 -34.36 -14.19 -13.75
CA HIS A 328 -34.38 -13.63 -15.10
C HIS A 328 -33.11 -13.89 -15.91
N LYS A 329 -32.31 -14.87 -15.49
CA LYS A 329 -30.97 -15.17 -16.04
C LYS A 329 -30.96 -15.22 -17.56
N ASP A 330 -31.81 -16.04 -18.18
CA ASP A 330 -31.81 -16.22 -19.64
C ASP A 330 -32.09 -14.92 -20.41
N LYS A 331 -32.93 -14.03 -19.85
CA LYS A 331 -33.22 -12.73 -20.46
C LYS A 331 -32.06 -11.77 -20.29
N ILE A 332 -31.47 -11.73 -19.10
CA ILE A 332 -30.32 -10.87 -18.80
C ILE A 332 -29.15 -11.30 -19.70
N ASP A 333 -28.84 -12.59 -19.77
CA ASP A 333 -27.79 -13.15 -20.62
C ASP A 333 -28.07 -12.88 -22.12
N LEU A 334 -29.34 -12.96 -22.56
CA LEU A 334 -29.74 -12.59 -23.92
C LEU A 334 -29.58 -11.09 -24.22
N ILE A 335 -29.83 -10.22 -23.25
CA ILE A 335 -29.61 -8.77 -23.39
C ILE A 335 -28.11 -8.50 -23.48
N VAL A 336 -27.33 -9.06 -22.54
CA VAL A 336 -25.88 -8.86 -22.45
C VAL A 336 -25.16 -9.38 -23.69
N SER A 337 -25.55 -10.55 -24.21
CA SER A 337 -24.97 -11.11 -25.44
C SER A 337 -25.24 -10.28 -26.70
N LYS A 338 -26.22 -9.37 -26.66
CA LYS A 338 -26.52 -8.44 -27.76
C LYS A 338 -25.81 -7.09 -27.62
N LEU A 339 -25.12 -6.85 -26.50
CA LEU A 339 -24.38 -5.59 -26.30
C LEU A 339 -23.16 -5.55 -27.22
N LYS A 340 -22.85 -4.35 -27.73
CA LYS A 340 -21.71 -4.12 -28.63
C LYS A 340 -20.36 -4.31 -27.95
N TYR A 341 -20.30 -4.05 -26.64
CA TYR A 341 -19.07 -3.98 -25.85
C TYR A 341 -19.02 -5.06 -24.76
N PRO A 342 -17.82 -5.44 -24.27
CA PRO A 342 -17.68 -6.46 -23.24
C PRO A 342 -18.12 -5.91 -21.88
N ILE A 343 -19.43 -5.98 -21.62
CA ILE A 343 -20.07 -5.51 -20.39
C ILE A 343 -20.50 -6.72 -19.56
N LYS A 344 -20.08 -6.75 -18.30
CA LYS A 344 -20.48 -7.77 -17.31
C LYS A 344 -21.52 -7.19 -16.35
N ILE A 345 -22.54 -7.98 -16.04
CA ILE A 345 -23.52 -7.65 -15.00
C ILE A 345 -23.13 -8.41 -13.73
N GLU A 346 -23.10 -7.69 -12.60
CA GLU A 346 -22.94 -8.24 -11.26
C GLU A 346 -24.04 -7.66 -10.36
N THR A 347 -24.34 -8.37 -9.29
CA THR A 347 -25.27 -7.94 -8.25
C THR A 347 -24.51 -7.59 -6.98
N TYR A 348 -25.17 -6.93 -6.03
CA TYR A 348 -24.54 -6.67 -4.73
C TYR A 348 -24.23 -7.95 -3.94
N ASP A 349 -24.91 -9.05 -4.25
CA ASP A 349 -24.59 -10.36 -3.69
C ASP A 349 -23.30 -10.94 -4.28
N ASP A 350 -22.94 -10.61 -5.53
CA ASP A 350 -21.65 -11.00 -6.10
C ASP A 350 -20.49 -10.28 -5.40
N LEU A 351 -20.71 -9.04 -4.95
CA LEU A 351 -19.72 -8.34 -4.12
C LEU A 351 -19.54 -9.01 -2.75
N ASN A 352 -20.62 -9.52 -2.16
CA ASN A 352 -20.53 -10.37 -0.96
C ASN A 352 -19.73 -11.65 -1.23
N ASN A 353 -19.96 -12.30 -2.37
CA ASN A 353 -19.22 -13.51 -2.76
C ASN A 353 -17.71 -13.23 -2.90
N ASN A 354 -17.33 -12.02 -3.34
CA ASN A 354 -15.92 -11.61 -3.39
C ASN A 354 -15.28 -11.59 -1.99
N VAL A 355 -16.03 -11.20 -0.96
CA VAL A 355 -15.56 -11.28 0.44
C VAL A 355 -15.37 -12.72 0.87
N ASP A 356 -16.31 -13.60 0.54
CA ASP A 356 -16.22 -15.02 0.91
C ASP A 356 -15.03 -15.71 0.23
N MET A 357 -14.80 -15.45 -1.06
CA MET A 357 -13.63 -15.97 -1.77
C MET A 357 -12.31 -15.49 -1.16
N LEU A 358 -12.24 -14.23 -0.73
CA LEU A 358 -11.07 -13.71 0.00
C LEU A 358 -10.89 -14.41 1.35
N LYS A 359 -11.98 -14.59 2.10
CA LYS A 359 -11.95 -15.33 3.38
C LYS A 359 -11.48 -16.77 3.19
N GLU A 360 -11.94 -17.46 2.15
CA GLU A 360 -11.48 -18.81 1.81
C GLU A 360 -9.99 -18.83 1.48
N ALA A 361 -9.52 -17.92 0.63
CA ALA A 361 -8.11 -17.81 0.27
C ALA A 361 -7.23 -17.53 1.49
N ILE A 362 -7.65 -16.63 2.39
CA ILE A 362 -6.93 -16.32 3.63
C ILE A 362 -6.97 -17.49 4.62
N SER A 363 -8.10 -18.19 4.71
CA SER A 363 -8.22 -19.38 5.56
C SER A 363 -7.35 -20.53 5.07
N ALA A 364 -7.04 -20.59 3.77
CA ALA A 364 -6.11 -21.57 3.23
C ALA A 364 -4.65 -21.32 3.65
N LEU A 365 -4.28 -20.09 4.06
CA LEU A 365 -2.92 -19.74 4.50
C LEU A 365 -2.56 -20.30 5.89
N ILE A 366 -3.54 -20.80 6.64
CA ILE A 366 -3.36 -21.36 8.00
C ILE A 366 -3.59 -22.87 8.07
N LYS A 367 -3.89 -23.53 6.94
CA LYS A 367 -3.90 -24.98 6.81
C LYS A 367 -2.49 -25.45 6.45
#